data_AF-A0A081PBK7-F1
#
_entry.id   AF-A0A081PBK7-F1
#
_cell.length_a   1.000
_cell.length_b   1.000
_cell.length_c   1.000
_cell.angle_alpha   90.00
_cell.angle_beta   90.00
_cell.angle_gamma   90.00
#
_symmetry.space_group_name_H-M   'P 1'
#
loop_
_entity.id
_entity.type
_entity.pdbx_description
1 polymer ?
#
loop_
_entity_poly.entity_id
_entity_poly.type
_entity_poly.pdbx_seq_one_letter_code
_entity_poly.pdbx_strand_id
1 'polypeptide(L)'
;MEILSVQGKRVIVVFWKNNTENPFEVFSNLKNFCLSYPQFNYNTISNYLSKAKVAYENQEIRIERKNIILKPKPAPEPRIRKIAPVLRRVMLKDANDEQHDLIYWLGRPVKERAAAVTHIISQSLTKGQRMDKTKLVKKRIYA
;
A
#
# COMPACT_ATOMS: atom_id res chain seq x y z
N MET A 1 8.89 -2.65 33.56
CA MET A 1 7.81 -3.54 34.03
C MET A 1 6.41 -3.18 33.47
N GLU A 2 6.24 -2.16 32.63
CA GLU A 2 4.90 -1.73 32.17
C GLU A 2 4.32 -2.50 30.97
N ILE A 3 5.19 -3.11 30.14
CA ILE A 3 4.81 -3.75 28.86
C ILE A 3 3.93 -5.00 29.06
N LEU A 4 4.11 -5.72 30.18
CA LEU A 4 3.29 -6.89 30.53
C LEU A 4 1.84 -6.51 30.87
N SER A 5 1.58 -5.26 31.30
CA SER A 5 0.22 -4.85 31.68
C SER A 5 -0.71 -4.67 30.49
N VAL A 6 -0.19 -4.60 29.25
CA VAL A 6 -0.96 -4.24 28.05
C VAL A 6 -1.39 -5.46 27.24
N GLN A 7 -0.94 -6.67 27.60
CA GLN A 7 -1.36 -7.91 26.96
C GLN A 7 -2.86 -8.13 27.15
N GLY A 8 -3.59 -8.25 26.04
CA GLY A 8 -5.04 -8.42 26.04
C GLY A 8 -5.86 -7.14 26.25
N LYS A 9 -5.22 -5.98 26.48
CA LYS A 9 -5.93 -4.70 26.55
C LYS A 9 -6.48 -4.31 25.17
N ARG A 10 -7.68 -3.74 25.19
CA ARG A 10 -8.41 -3.28 24.01
C ARG A 10 -8.66 -1.80 24.10
N VAL A 11 -8.67 -1.15 22.94
CA VAL A 11 -9.09 0.23 22.76
C VAL A 11 -10.37 0.27 21.95
N ILE A 12 -11.11 1.36 22.13
CA ILE A 12 -12.26 1.70 21.30
C ILE A 12 -11.77 2.67 20.24
N VAL A 13 -11.98 2.32 18.97
CA VAL A 13 -11.69 3.20 17.83
C VAL A 13 -13.03 3.65 17.27
N VAL A 14 -13.24 4.96 17.19
CA VAL A 14 -14.43 5.59 16.66
C VAL A 14 -14.06 6.26 15.35
N PHE A 15 -14.75 5.94 14.27
CA PHE A 15 -14.61 6.58 12.97
C PHE A 15 -15.77 7.55 12.76
N TRP A 16 -15.46 8.81 12.48
CA TRP A 16 -16.43 9.85 12.18
C TRP A 16 -16.62 9.96 10.67
N LYS A 17 -17.83 9.71 10.17
CA LYS A 17 -18.13 9.76 8.73
C LYS A 17 -18.15 11.19 8.18
N ASN A 18 -18.45 12.16 9.04
CA ASN A 18 -18.62 13.56 8.66
C ASN A 18 -17.34 14.40 8.78
N ASN A 19 -16.24 13.85 9.31
CA ASN A 19 -14.99 14.59 9.51
C ASN A 19 -13.89 14.06 8.60
N THR A 20 -13.48 14.86 7.62
CA THR A 20 -12.43 14.51 6.65
C THR A 20 -11.02 14.76 7.16
N GLU A 21 -10.82 15.66 8.14
CA GLU A 21 -9.49 15.99 8.65
C GLU A 21 -9.02 14.98 9.71
N ASN A 22 -9.90 14.63 10.65
CA ASN A 22 -9.65 13.64 11.69
C ASN A 22 -10.72 12.54 11.63
N PRO A 23 -10.55 11.55 10.74
CA PRO A 23 -11.59 10.56 10.48
C PRO A 23 -11.78 9.56 11.62
N PHE A 24 -10.87 9.51 12.60
CA PHE A 24 -11.00 8.60 13.74
C PHE A 24 -10.42 9.13 15.05
N GLU A 25 -10.99 8.66 16.14
CA GLU A 25 -10.55 8.92 17.52
C GLU A 25 -10.39 7.61 18.28
N VAL A 26 -9.53 7.61 19.29
CA VAL A 26 -9.20 6.42 20.08
C VAL A 26 -9.44 6.68 21.56
N PHE A 27 -10.26 5.82 22.18
CA PHE A 27 -10.60 5.88 23.59
C PHE A 27 -10.08 4.63 24.32
N SER A 28 -9.64 4.81 25.56
CA SER A 28 -9.17 3.70 26.41
C SER A 28 -10.28 2.72 26.77
N ASN A 29 -11.52 3.20 26.93
CA ASN A 29 -12.68 2.36 27.18
C ASN A 29 -13.97 3.02 26.64
N LEU A 30 -15.04 2.22 26.56
CA LEU A 30 -16.34 2.69 26.02
C LEU A 30 -17.05 3.69 26.97
N LYS A 31 -16.80 3.62 28.28
CA LYS A 31 -17.39 4.57 29.24
C LYS A 31 -16.86 5.98 29.01
N ASN A 32 -15.56 6.13 28.77
CA ASN A 32 -14.93 7.40 28.49
C ASN A 32 -15.48 8.02 27.21
N PHE A 33 -15.70 7.21 26.17
CA PHE A 33 -16.38 7.66 24.96
C PHE A 33 -17.80 8.19 25.25
N CYS A 34 -18.61 7.44 26.00
CA CYS A 34 -19.97 7.85 26.36
C CYS A 34 -20.01 9.08 27.31
N LEU A 35 -18.94 9.34 28.07
CA LEU A 35 -18.81 10.56 28.88
C LEU A 35 -18.51 11.78 28.01
N SER A 36 -17.65 11.62 27.00
CA SER A 36 -17.35 12.69 26.03
C SER A 36 -18.52 12.97 25.08
N TYR A 37 -19.28 11.92 24.73
CA TYR A 37 -20.41 11.99 23.81
C TYR A 37 -21.67 11.34 24.43
N PRO A 38 -22.39 12.07 25.30
CA PRO A 38 -23.55 11.55 26.03
C PRO A 38 -24.73 11.12 25.15
N GLN A 39 -24.78 11.55 23.90
CA GLN A 39 -25.81 11.15 22.94
C GLN A 39 -25.79 9.64 22.62
N PHE A 40 -24.66 8.97 22.89
CA PHE A 40 -24.49 7.55 22.61
C PHE A 40 -24.72 6.68 23.85
N ASN A 41 -25.67 5.75 23.76
CA ASN A 41 -26.00 4.84 24.85
C ASN A 41 -24.95 3.71 24.98
N TYR A 42 -24.30 3.67 26.14
CA TYR A 42 -23.31 2.65 26.49
C TYR A 42 -23.83 1.22 26.34
N ASN A 43 -25.05 0.93 26.83
CA ASN A 43 -25.61 -0.41 26.82
C ASN A 43 -25.85 -0.90 25.39
N THR A 44 -26.36 -0.02 24.54
CA THR A 44 -26.58 -0.31 23.13
C THR A 44 -25.27 -0.68 22.45
N ILE A 45 -24.27 0.21 22.52
CA ILE A 45 -22.98 -0.01 21.85
C ILE A 45 -22.25 -1.24 22.44
N SER A 46 -22.30 -1.41 23.77
CA SER A 46 -21.68 -2.55 24.43
C SER A 46 -22.32 -3.87 23.97
N ASN A 47 -23.64 -3.91 23.79
CA ASN A 47 -24.33 -5.10 23.28
C ASN A 47 -23.87 -5.48 21.87
N TYR A 48 -23.78 -4.51 20.95
CA TYR A 48 -23.27 -4.72 19.59
C TYR A 48 -21.83 -5.26 19.60
N LEU A 49 -20.95 -4.59 20.36
CA LEU A 49 -19.54 -4.94 20.43
C LEU A 49 -19.26 -6.26 21.18
N SER A 50 -20.21 -6.79 21.96
CA SER A 50 -20.02 -7.99 22.77
C SER A 50 -20.60 -9.25 22.14
N LYS A 51 -21.76 -9.17 21.47
CA LYS A 51 -22.46 -10.36 20.97
C LYS A 51 -21.87 -10.94 19.67
N ALA A 52 -21.39 -10.08 18.77
CA ALA A 52 -20.93 -10.53 17.45
C ALA A 52 -19.52 -10.05 17.07
N LYS A 53 -18.84 -9.29 17.95
CA LYS A 53 -17.62 -8.53 17.60
C LYS A 53 -17.81 -7.66 16.34
N VAL A 54 -19.05 -7.30 16.03
CA VAL A 54 -19.42 -6.49 14.88
C VAL A 54 -19.25 -5.03 15.26
N ALA A 55 -18.76 -4.23 14.31
CA ALA A 55 -18.66 -2.79 14.48
C ALA A 55 -20.06 -2.20 14.69
N TYR A 56 -20.22 -1.32 15.67
CA TYR A 56 -21.45 -0.55 15.77
C TYR A 56 -21.39 0.55 14.70
N GLU A 57 -22.37 0.61 13.80
CA GLU A 57 -22.36 1.55 12.68
C GLU A 57 -23.68 2.29 12.58
N ASN A 58 -23.59 3.63 12.59
CA ASN A 58 -24.68 4.56 12.38
C ASN A 58 -24.39 5.45 11.15
N GLN A 59 -25.30 6.38 10.86
CA GLN A 59 -25.11 7.40 9.84
C GLN A 59 -23.89 8.31 10.12
N GLU A 60 -23.61 8.59 11.39
CA GLU A 60 -22.54 9.52 11.79
C GLU A 60 -21.22 8.83 12.14
N ILE A 61 -21.29 7.64 12.77
CA ILE A 61 -20.11 6.99 13.35
C ILE A 61 -20.04 5.49 13.09
N ARG A 62 -18.82 4.96 13.12
CA ARG A 62 -18.53 3.52 13.20
C ARG A 62 -17.57 3.23 14.35
N ILE A 63 -17.96 2.38 15.29
CA ILE A 63 -17.18 2.05 16.49
C ILE A 63 -16.68 0.61 16.42
N GLU A 64 -15.39 0.42 16.70
CA GLU A 64 -14.73 -0.88 16.72
C GLU A 64 -13.94 -1.10 18.03
N ARG A 65 -13.90 -2.35 18.53
CA ARG A 65 -12.96 -2.78 19.57
C ARG A 65 -11.71 -3.37 18.91
N LYS A 66 -10.57 -2.70 19.06
CA LYS A 66 -9.26 -3.21 18.56
C LYS A 66 -8.33 -3.56 19.70
N ASN A 67 -7.59 -4.65 19.51
CA ASN A 67 -6.52 -5.02 20.43
C ASN A 67 -5.33 -4.07 20.24
N ILE A 68 -4.62 -3.77 21.32
CA ILE A 68 -3.40 -2.98 21.24
C ILE A 68 -2.30 -3.86 20.63
N ILE A 69 -1.71 -3.39 19.53
CA ILE A 69 -0.60 -4.04 18.85
C ILE A 69 0.70 -3.52 19.46
N LEU A 70 1.37 -4.33 20.28
CA LEU A 70 2.61 -3.94 20.97
C LEU A 70 3.86 -4.08 20.09
N LYS A 71 3.83 -5.01 19.13
CA LYS A 71 4.95 -5.26 18.22
C LYS A 71 4.57 -4.72 16.83
N PRO A 72 5.42 -3.90 16.20
CA PRO A 72 5.16 -3.46 14.83
C PRO A 72 5.03 -4.67 13.92
N LYS A 73 4.17 -4.56 12.90
CA LYS A 73 4.04 -5.61 11.88
C LYS A 73 5.44 -5.85 11.29
N PRO A 74 5.95 -7.08 11.26
CA PRO A 74 7.24 -7.36 10.63
C PRO A 74 7.18 -6.86 9.19
N ALA A 75 8.26 -6.23 8.72
CA ALA A 75 8.36 -5.78 7.35
C ALA A 75 7.98 -6.93 6.42
N PRO A 76 7.18 -6.69 5.36
CA PRO A 76 6.90 -7.74 4.40
C PRO A 76 8.23 -8.31 3.92
N GLU A 77 8.38 -9.62 4.01
CA GLU A 77 9.58 -10.30 3.53
C GLU A 77 9.88 -9.85 2.09
N PRO A 78 11.16 -9.63 1.73
CA PRO A 78 11.50 -9.24 0.38
C PRO A 78 10.93 -10.29 -0.57
N ARG A 79 10.00 -9.87 -1.45
CA ARG A 79 9.43 -10.75 -2.47
C ARG A 79 10.58 -11.26 -3.33
N ILE A 80 11.00 -12.49 -3.09
CA ILE A 80 12.03 -13.15 -3.90
C ILE A 80 11.44 -13.31 -5.30
N ARG A 81 11.90 -12.49 -6.25
CA ARG A 81 11.46 -12.58 -7.65
C ARG A 81 12.01 -13.88 -8.21
N LYS A 82 11.13 -14.76 -8.70
CA LYS A 82 11.52 -15.95 -9.47
C LYS A 82 11.96 -15.52 -10.88
N ILE A 83 13.17 -15.00 -11.00
CA ILE A 83 13.78 -14.69 -12.30
C ILE A 83 14.39 -16.00 -12.81
N ALA A 84 13.83 -16.55 -13.88
CA ALA A 84 14.40 -17.70 -14.58
C ALA A 84 15.18 -17.21 -15.81
N PRO A 85 16.42 -17.67 -16.03
CA PRO A 85 17.15 -17.34 -17.25
C PRO A 85 16.48 -18.01 -18.45
N VAL A 86 16.16 -17.23 -19.48
CA VAL A 86 15.73 -17.77 -20.78
C VAL A 86 16.98 -18.05 -21.58
N LEU A 87 17.34 -19.34 -21.73
CA LEU A 87 18.53 -19.77 -22.47
C LEU A 87 18.15 -20.12 -23.92
N ARG A 88 18.74 -19.39 -24.88
CA ARG A 88 18.69 -19.74 -26.31
C ARG A 88 20.02 -20.37 -26.71
N ARG A 89 20.00 -21.53 -27.34
CA ARG A 89 21.20 -22.20 -27.89
C ARG A 89 21.14 -22.16 -29.42
N VAL A 90 22.02 -21.37 -30.03
CA VAL A 90 22.15 -21.22 -31.48
C VAL A 90 23.63 -21.13 -31.85
N MET A 91 23.98 -21.50 -33.08
CA MET A 91 25.32 -21.28 -33.61
C MET A 91 25.59 -19.78 -33.68
N LEU A 92 26.78 -19.33 -33.28
CA LEU A 92 27.10 -17.90 -33.15
C LEU A 92 26.84 -17.11 -34.45
N LYS A 93 27.16 -17.72 -35.59
CA LYS A 93 26.93 -17.17 -36.93
C LYS A 93 25.45 -16.97 -37.28
N ASP A 94 24.56 -17.74 -36.68
CA ASP A 94 23.12 -17.77 -36.96
C ASP A 94 22.32 -17.04 -35.86
N ALA A 95 23.00 -16.51 -34.84
CA ALA A 95 22.34 -15.90 -33.69
C ALA A 95 21.57 -14.63 -34.06
N ASN A 96 22.20 -13.75 -34.85
CA ASN A 96 21.65 -12.47 -35.34
C ASN A 96 20.84 -11.70 -34.28
N ASP A 97 21.33 -11.68 -33.04
CA ASP A 97 20.59 -11.18 -31.88
C ASP A 97 20.23 -9.69 -32.04
N GLU A 98 21.09 -8.89 -32.68
CA GLU A 98 20.81 -7.47 -32.95
C GLU A 98 19.52 -7.26 -33.75
N GLN A 99 19.35 -8.02 -34.83
CA GLN A 99 18.16 -7.92 -35.67
C GLN A 99 16.92 -8.46 -34.96
N HIS A 100 17.06 -9.55 -34.21
CA HIS A 100 15.95 -10.13 -33.45
C HIS A 100 15.47 -9.20 -32.34
N ASP A 101 16.39 -8.58 -31.60
CA ASP A 101 16.08 -7.62 -30.54
C ASP A 101 15.40 -6.38 -31.13
N LEU A 102 15.91 -5.87 -32.25
CA LEU A 102 15.30 -4.74 -32.93
C LEU A 102 13.86 -5.07 -33.35
N ILE A 103 13.64 -6.21 -34.01
CA ILE A 103 12.30 -6.65 -34.43
C ILE A 103 11.38 -6.82 -33.22
N TYR A 104 11.86 -7.47 -32.16
CA TYR A 104 11.10 -7.67 -30.93
C TYR A 104 10.65 -6.34 -30.36
N TRP A 105 11.57 -5.40 -30.16
CA TRP A 105 11.24 -4.09 -29.59
C TRP A 105 10.30 -3.31 -30.50
N LEU A 106 10.53 -3.31 -31.81
CA LEU A 106 9.66 -2.64 -32.79
C LEU A 106 8.23 -3.20 -32.78
N GLY A 107 8.05 -4.49 -32.48
CA GLY A 107 6.75 -5.13 -32.32
C GLY A 107 6.04 -4.87 -30.98
N ARG A 108 6.74 -4.33 -29.96
CA ARG A 108 6.12 -4.00 -28.66
C ARG A 108 5.36 -2.67 -28.71
N PRO A 109 4.31 -2.50 -27.89
CA PRO A 109 3.59 -1.23 -27.77
C PRO A 109 4.54 -0.06 -27.45
N VAL A 110 4.23 1.12 -27.99
CA VAL A 110 5.06 2.33 -27.79
C VAL A 110 5.27 2.65 -26.31
N LYS A 111 4.24 2.44 -25.49
CA LYS A 111 4.29 2.63 -24.04
C LYS A 111 5.33 1.73 -23.37
N GLU A 112 5.41 0.46 -23.77
CA GLU A 112 6.38 -0.49 -23.20
C GLU A 112 7.80 -0.18 -23.64
N ARG A 113 8.00 0.15 -24.92
CA ARG A 113 9.30 0.61 -25.42
C ARG A 113 9.81 1.83 -24.66
N ALA A 114 8.95 2.84 -24.49
CA ALA A 114 9.31 4.05 -23.77
C ALA A 114 9.67 3.76 -22.30
N ALA A 115 8.92 2.84 -21.65
CA ALA A 115 9.23 2.40 -20.30
C ALA A 115 10.58 1.66 -20.21
N ALA A 116 10.87 0.78 -21.16
CA ALA A 116 12.15 0.05 -21.23
C ALA A 116 13.34 1.01 -21.41
N VAL A 117 13.25 1.96 -22.35
CA VAL A 117 14.28 2.99 -22.56
C VAL A 117 14.48 3.83 -21.30
N THR A 118 13.38 4.25 -20.65
CA THR A 118 13.45 4.99 -19.38
C THR A 118 14.15 4.17 -18.29
N HIS A 119 13.88 2.86 -18.23
CA HIS A 119 14.51 1.97 -17.27
C HIS A 119 16.01 1.83 -17.53
N ILE A 120 16.43 1.62 -18.78
CA ILE A 120 17.85 1.55 -19.16
C ILE A 120 18.57 2.84 -18.78
N ILE A 121 18.01 4.00 -19.12
CA ILE A 121 18.59 5.30 -18.75
C ILE A 121 18.72 5.41 -17.22
N SER A 122 17.71 4.95 -16.47
CA SER A 122 17.75 5.00 -15.00
C SER A 122 18.85 4.14 -14.38
N GLN A 123 19.24 3.04 -15.03
CA GLN A 123 20.35 2.18 -14.57
C GLN A 123 21.71 2.85 -14.76
N SER A 124 21.83 3.75 -15.74
CA SER A 124 23.05 4.52 -16.03
C SER A 124 23.21 5.76 -15.14
N LEU A 125 22.23 6.11 -14.30
CA LEU A 125 22.29 7.26 -13.40
C LEU A 125 23.03 6.92 -12.11
N THR A 126 23.89 7.84 -11.64
CA THR A 126 24.53 7.71 -10.33
C THR A 126 23.52 7.93 -9.20
N LYS A 127 23.83 7.40 -8.00
CA LYS A 127 22.92 7.51 -6.84
C LYS A 127 22.68 8.98 -6.48
N GLY A 128 21.44 9.43 -6.61
CA GLY A 128 21.03 10.81 -6.35
C GLY A 128 20.99 11.71 -7.58
N GLN A 129 21.51 11.24 -8.73
CA GLN A 129 21.40 11.94 -10.00
C GLN A 129 19.99 11.81 -10.56
N ARG A 130 19.44 12.92 -11.05
CA ARG A 130 18.14 12.96 -11.72
C ARG A 130 18.35 13.04 -13.23
N MET A 131 17.37 12.55 -13.97
CA MET A 131 17.32 12.70 -15.43
C MET A 131 17.32 14.19 -15.80
N ASP A 132 18.22 14.59 -16.69
CA ASP A 132 18.21 15.93 -17.25
C ASP A 132 16.98 16.11 -18.15
N LYS A 133 16.16 17.11 -17.82
CA LYS A 133 14.88 17.42 -18.49
C LYS A 133 14.94 18.64 -19.39
N THR A 134 16.10 19.28 -19.52
CA THR A 134 16.28 20.53 -20.27
C THR A 134 15.94 20.39 -21.76
N LYS A 135 16.11 19.20 -22.34
CA LYS A 135 15.82 18.90 -23.76
C LYS A 135 14.59 18.00 -23.96
N LEU A 136 13.56 18.12 -23.10
CA LEU A 136 12.34 17.33 -23.27
C LEU A 136 11.46 17.87 -24.41
N VAL A 137 11.35 17.10 -25.49
CA VAL A 137 10.32 17.32 -26.52
C VAL A 137 9.06 16.55 -26.13
N LYS A 138 7.99 17.26 -25.73
CA LYS A 138 6.68 16.64 -25.49
C LYS A 138 6.05 16.26 -26.83
N LYS A 139 5.99 14.97 -27.15
CA LYS A 139 5.21 14.44 -28.29
C LYS A 139 3.99 13.70 -27.78
N ARG A 140 2.83 13.91 -28.41
CA ARG A 140 1.66 13.04 -28.21
C ARG A 140 1.93 11.70 -28.89
N ILE A 141 1.87 10.63 -28.12
CA ILE A 141 1.99 9.26 -28.62
C ILE A 141 0.57 8.74 -28.82
N TYR A 142 0.17 8.52 -30.07
CA TYR A 142 -1.04 7.79 -30.39
C TYR A 142 -0.72 6.29 -30.39
N ALA A 143 -1.65 5.49 -29.85
CA ALA A 143 -1.50 4.05 -29.66
C ALA A 143 -1.63 3.28 -30.97
#